data_AF-A0A0F9WCE1-F1
#
_entry.id   AF-A0A0F9WCE1-F1
#
_cell.length_a   1.000
_cell.length_b   1.000
_cell.length_c   1.000
_cell.angle_alpha   90.00
_cell.angle_beta   90.00
_cell.angle_gamma   90.00
#
_symmetry.space_group_name_H-M   'P 1'
#
loop_
_entity.id
_entity.type
_entity.pdbx_description
1 polymer ?
#
loop_
_entity_poly.entity_id
_entity_poly.type
_entity_poly.pdbx_seq_one_letter_code
_entity_poly.pdbx_strand_id
1 'polypeptide(L)'
;MVCYVVQKQSWPAGGTSGSCPYCVATPAGSFLETAMKLLKCSTCKEQKPENDFTIDRHCIHANRGQRSYFCRDCEHVNRRKYLAANPHIHEKMKAYKRQQYKERAPELILRARENRYVKMYGITIEDYDAMLVKQNGKCNICGGSKANRKQRHFHVDHNHKTGKTRALLCGKCNQMIGLCREDPMILQEAINYLFRHLQ
;
A
#
# COMPACT_ATOMS: atom_id res chain seq x y z
N MET A 1 10.07 -37.23 7.83
CA MET A 1 10.84 -36.01 7.51
C MET A 1 10.99 -35.99 6.00
N VAL A 2 10.28 -35.12 5.30
CA VAL A 2 10.40 -35.00 3.83
C VAL A 2 10.90 -33.59 3.58
N CYS A 3 12.20 -33.46 3.26
CA CYS A 3 12.80 -32.19 2.87
C CYS A 3 12.51 -31.97 1.39
N TYR A 4 11.80 -30.88 1.07
CA TYR A 4 11.69 -30.40 -0.31
C TYR A 4 12.85 -29.46 -0.60
N VAL A 5 13.66 -29.82 -1.60
CA VAL A 5 14.72 -28.98 -2.15
C VAL A 5 14.08 -27.94 -3.07
N VAL A 6 14.16 -26.66 -2.71
CA VAL A 6 13.77 -25.57 -3.63
C VAL A 6 14.99 -25.23 -4.49
N GLN A 7 14.88 -25.48 -5.79
CA GLN A 7 15.93 -25.17 -6.77
C GLN A 7 16.15 -23.65 -6.89
N LYS A 8 17.43 -23.26 -6.88
CA LYS A 8 17.91 -21.89 -7.04
C LYS A 8 17.60 -21.36 -8.45
N GLN A 9 16.97 -20.19 -8.55
CA GLN A 9 17.05 -19.36 -9.76
C GLN A 9 18.08 -18.25 -9.53
N SER A 10 19.05 -18.18 -10.44
CA SER A 10 20.17 -17.26 -10.50
C SER A 10 19.72 -15.82 -10.80
N TRP A 11 20.24 -14.86 -10.04
CA TRP A 11 20.16 -13.43 -10.36
C TRP A 11 21.44 -12.98 -11.07
N PRO A 12 21.37 -12.21 -12.17
CA PRO A 12 22.56 -11.68 -12.83
C PRO A 12 23.13 -10.50 -12.03
N ALA A 13 24.46 -10.47 -11.96
CA ALA A 13 25.25 -9.43 -11.29
C ALA A 13 25.26 -8.12 -12.08
N GLY A 14 25.11 -6.99 -11.39
CA GLY A 14 25.35 -5.64 -11.90
C GLY A 14 25.26 -4.59 -10.78
N GLY A 15 26.38 -3.98 -10.41
CA GLY A 15 26.51 -2.93 -9.38
C GLY A 15 25.81 -1.61 -9.75
N THR A 16 25.70 -0.58 -8.90
CA THR A 16 26.62 -0.09 -7.85
C THR A 16 25.87 0.70 -6.77
N SER A 17 26.34 0.53 -5.53
CA SER A 17 26.33 1.44 -4.37
C SER A 17 25.12 2.37 -4.11
N GLY A 18 24.11 1.82 -3.44
CA GLY A 18 23.30 2.55 -2.46
C GLY A 18 23.30 1.75 -1.17
N SER A 19 24.03 2.21 -0.15
CA SER A 19 24.19 1.50 1.12
C SER A 19 22.82 1.33 1.80
N CYS A 20 22.29 0.11 1.77
CA CYS A 20 21.16 -0.28 2.61
C CYS A 20 21.59 -0.18 4.08
N PRO A 21 20.88 0.58 4.94
CA PRO A 21 21.25 0.76 6.35
C PRO A 21 21.14 -0.52 7.20
N TYR A 22 20.76 -1.65 6.60
CA TYR A 22 20.68 -2.98 7.23
C TYR A 22 21.72 -3.98 6.71
N CYS A 23 22.55 -3.60 5.73
CA CYS A 23 23.52 -4.50 5.13
C CYS A 23 24.92 -4.17 5.64
N VAL A 24 25.27 -4.68 6.82
CA VAL A 24 26.65 -4.71 7.28
C VAL A 24 27.33 -5.86 6.53
N ALA A 25 28.27 -5.55 5.64
CA ALA A 25 29.04 -6.57 4.94
C ALA A 25 29.93 -7.31 5.94
N THR A 26 29.64 -8.58 6.22
CA THR A 26 30.57 -9.47 6.93
C THR A 26 31.51 -10.13 5.92
N PRO A 27 32.81 -10.25 6.22
CA PRO A 27 33.73 -10.99 5.37
C PRO A 27 33.41 -12.49 5.48
N ALA A 28 33.36 -13.16 4.35
CA ALA A 28 33.11 -14.60 4.19
C ALA A 28 31.68 -15.08 4.50
N GLY A 29 30.78 -14.92 3.53
CA GLY A 29 30.18 -16.09 2.88
C GLY A 29 29.33 -17.07 3.69
N SER A 30 28.77 -16.69 4.84
CA SER A 30 27.66 -17.42 5.45
C SER A 30 26.52 -16.45 5.77
N PHE A 31 25.51 -16.38 4.90
CA PHE A 31 24.20 -15.90 5.32
C PHE A 31 23.77 -16.83 6.45
N LEU A 32 23.73 -16.32 7.69
CA LEU A 32 22.96 -16.98 8.72
C LEU A 32 21.51 -16.93 8.24
N GLU A 33 21.06 -18.01 7.60
CA GLU A 33 19.63 -18.26 7.43
C GLU A 33 19.04 -18.35 8.82
N THR A 34 18.60 -17.21 9.36
CA THR A 34 17.79 -17.19 10.56
C THR A 34 16.51 -17.96 10.21
N ALA A 35 16.48 -19.24 10.57
CA ALA A 35 15.34 -20.12 10.32
C ALA A 35 14.08 -19.46 10.88
N MET A 36 13.20 -18.98 9.99
CA MET A 36 11.94 -18.37 10.40
C MET A 36 11.06 -19.42 11.05
N LYS A 37 10.67 -19.18 12.31
CA LYS A 37 9.78 -20.09 13.04
C LYS A 37 8.44 -20.20 12.30
N LEU A 38 7.96 -21.43 12.11
CA LEU A 38 6.63 -21.70 11.57
C LEU A 38 5.64 -21.91 12.73
N LEU A 39 4.45 -21.34 12.60
CA LEU A 39 3.34 -21.52 13.53
C LEU A 39 2.13 -22.10 12.78
N LYS A 40 1.32 -22.91 13.47
CA LYS A 40 0.10 -23.49 12.92
C LYS A 40 -1.10 -22.61 13.24
N CYS A 41 -1.84 -22.19 12.21
CA CYS A 41 -3.06 -21.41 12.41
C CYS A 41 -4.19 -22.28 12.98
N SER A 42 -4.84 -21.82 14.05
CA SER A 42 -5.96 -22.51 14.67
C SER A 42 -7.24 -22.54 13.81
N THR A 43 -7.37 -21.66 12.82
CA THR A 43 -8.52 -21.63 11.90
C THR A 43 -8.25 -22.43 10.61
N CYS A 44 -7.30 -22.02 9.77
CA CYS A 44 -7.04 -22.70 8.49
C CYS A 44 -6.14 -23.95 8.61
N LYS A 45 -5.54 -24.20 9.78
CA LYS A 45 -4.67 -25.35 10.07
C LYS A 45 -3.36 -25.41 9.27
N GLU A 46 -3.11 -24.45 8.38
CA GLU A 46 -1.85 -24.30 7.64
C GLU A 46 -0.69 -23.89 8.56
N GLN A 47 0.52 -24.32 8.20
CA GLN A 47 1.77 -23.84 8.79
C GLN A 47 2.23 -22.59 8.04
N LYS A 48 2.43 -21.48 8.74
CA LYS A 48 2.86 -20.21 8.17
C LYS A 48 4.01 -19.61 8.98
N PRO A 49 4.86 -18.75 8.39
CA PRO A 49 5.90 -18.04 9.14
C PRO A 49 5.32 -17.24 10.30
N GLU A 50 6.05 -17.11 11.40
CA GLU A 50 5.59 -16.40 12.60
C GLU A 50 5.19 -14.93 12.35
N ASN A 51 5.72 -14.31 11.30
CA ASN A 51 5.37 -12.94 10.88
C ASN A 51 3.95 -12.83 10.30
N ASP A 52 3.37 -13.95 9.85
CA ASP A 52 1.97 -14.05 9.43
C ASP A 52 1.00 -14.10 10.61
N PHE A 53 1.51 -14.03 11.84
CA PHE A 53 0.72 -13.98 13.07
C PHE A 53 0.94 -12.64 13.77
N THR A 54 -0.15 -11.94 14.07
CA THR A 54 -0.11 -10.65 14.76
C THR A 54 0.40 -10.84 16.19
N ILE A 55 1.24 -9.92 16.68
CA ILE A 55 1.65 -9.90 18.08
C ILE A 55 0.52 -9.27 18.90
N ASP A 56 0.03 -9.97 19.91
CA ASP A 56 -0.94 -9.40 20.85
C ASP A 56 -0.22 -8.44 21.81
N ARG A 57 -0.43 -7.14 21.56
CA ARG A 57 0.12 -6.04 22.36
C ARG A 57 -0.86 -5.53 23.43
N HIS A 58 -2.10 -6.01 23.41
CA HIS A 58 -3.20 -5.51 24.23
C HIS A 58 -3.69 -6.52 25.26
N CYS A 59 -3.12 -7.74 25.30
CA CYS A 59 -3.42 -8.70 26.35
C CYS A 59 -2.99 -8.14 27.72
N ILE A 60 -3.96 -8.02 28.63
CA ILE A 60 -3.76 -7.63 30.04
C ILE A 60 -3.16 -8.75 30.91
N HIS A 61 -2.93 -9.94 30.35
CA HIS A 61 -2.39 -11.11 31.04
C HIS A 61 -0.89 -11.31 30.72
N ALA A 62 -0.25 -12.28 31.37
CA ALA A 62 1.17 -12.65 31.23
C ALA A 62 1.65 -12.99 29.80
N ASN A 63 0.74 -13.05 28.81
CA ASN A 63 1.02 -13.36 27.41
C ASN A 63 1.22 -12.12 26.53
N ARG A 64 1.39 -10.92 27.11
CA ARG A 64 1.72 -9.69 26.38
C ARG A 64 2.98 -9.92 25.53
N GLY A 65 2.87 -9.70 24.21
CA GLY A 65 3.97 -9.92 23.27
C GLY A 65 3.99 -11.29 22.59
N GLN A 66 3.07 -12.20 22.94
CA GLN A 66 2.93 -13.47 22.21
C GLN A 66 2.24 -13.29 20.85
N ARG A 67 2.50 -14.24 19.95
CA ARG A 67 1.85 -14.30 18.62
C ARG A 67 0.43 -14.86 18.77
N SER A 68 -0.48 -14.31 17.99
CA SER A 68 -1.84 -14.81 17.82
C SER A 68 -1.84 -16.28 17.40
N TYR A 69 -2.86 -17.03 17.82
CA TYR A 69 -3.11 -18.40 17.34
C TYR A 69 -3.70 -18.43 15.92
N PHE A 70 -4.14 -17.28 15.40
CA PHE A 70 -4.71 -17.14 14.07
C PHE A 70 -3.74 -16.38 13.16
N CYS A 71 -3.57 -16.86 11.92
CA CYS A 71 -2.86 -16.09 10.91
C CYS A 71 -3.64 -14.81 10.57
N ARG A 72 -2.94 -13.78 10.07
CA ARG A 72 -3.50 -12.46 9.72
C ARG A 72 -4.72 -12.56 8.80
N ASP A 73 -4.72 -13.50 7.86
CA ASP A 73 -5.84 -13.71 6.93
C ASP A 73 -7.10 -14.17 7.68
N CYS A 74 -6.96 -15.22 8.49
CA CYS A 74 -8.06 -15.73 9.30
C CYS A 74 -8.51 -14.71 10.34
N GLU A 75 -7.58 -13.97 10.96
CA GLU A 75 -7.90 -12.88 11.88
C GLU A 75 -8.72 -11.78 11.18
N HIS A 76 -8.35 -11.43 9.94
CA HIS A 76 -9.08 -10.45 9.15
C HIS A 76 -10.51 -10.91 8.83
N VAL A 77 -10.67 -12.17 8.42
CA VAL A 77 -11.98 -12.78 8.15
C VAL A 77 -12.83 -12.84 9.42
N ASN A 78 -12.27 -13.34 10.52
CA ASN A 78 -12.98 -13.47 11.80
C ASN A 78 -13.40 -12.09 12.33
N ARG A 79 -12.52 -11.08 12.24
CA ARG A 79 -12.85 -9.71 12.62
C ARG A 79 -14.00 -9.13 11.79
N ARG A 80 -14.00 -9.34 10.47
CA ARG A 80 -15.12 -8.91 9.60
C ARG A 80 -16.43 -9.58 10.02
N LYS A 81 -16.42 -10.90 10.25
CA LYS A 81 -17.60 -11.65 10.72
C LYS A 81 -18.11 -11.13 12.07
N TYR A 82 -17.21 -10.94 13.04
CA TYR A 82 -17.55 -10.41 14.36
C TYR A 82 -18.18 -9.02 14.28
N LEU A 83 -17.60 -8.09 13.50
CA LEU A 83 -18.13 -6.73 13.35
C LEU A 83 -19.45 -6.70 12.56
N ALA A 84 -19.68 -7.64 11.63
CA ALA A 84 -20.96 -7.79 10.94
C ALA A 84 -22.05 -8.32 11.89
N ALA A 85 -21.71 -9.29 12.74
CA ALA A 85 -22.59 -9.82 13.77
C ALA A 85 -22.86 -8.83 14.92
N ASN A 86 -21.98 -7.85 15.14
CA ASN A 86 -22.08 -6.85 16.21
C ASN A 86 -22.05 -5.41 15.66
N PRO A 87 -23.12 -4.94 14.99
CA PRO A 87 -23.15 -3.60 14.39
C PRO A 87 -22.92 -2.47 15.39
N HIS A 88 -23.44 -2.59 16.61
CA HIS A 88 -23.28 -1.59 17.67
C HIS A 88 -21.80 -1.39 18.07
N ILE A 89 -21.01 -2.47 18.12
CA ILE A 89 -19.55 -2.39 18.35
C ILE A 89 -18.87 -1.71 17.17
N HIS A 90 -19.25 -2.07 15.94
CA HIS A 90 -18.70 -1.45 14.74
C HIS A 90 -18.99 0.06 14.69
N GLU A 91 -20.19 0.47 15.07
CA GLU A 91 -20.57 1.87 15.18
C GLU A 91 -19.79 2.59 16.28
N LYS A 92 -19.69 2.01 17.48
CA LYS A 92 -18.88 2.56 18.59
C LYS A 92 -17.41 2.75 18.18
N MET A 93 -16.82 1.77 17.49
CA MET A 93 -15.45 1.88 16.95
C MET A 93 -15.32 2.99 15.91
N LYS A 94 -16.32 3.19 15.04
CA LYS A 94 -16.34 4.30 14.08
C LYS A 94 -16.44 5.65 14.78
N ALA A 95 -17.31 5.77 15.79
CA ALA A 95 -17.48 6.98 16.58
C ALA A 95 -16.18 7.36 17.31
N TYR A 96 -15.54 6.40 17.98
CA TYR A 96 -14.25 6.59 18.64
C TYR A 96 -13.17 7.10 17.67
N LYS A 97 -13.05 6.47 16.49
CA LYS A 97 -12.09 6.94 15.47
C LYS A 97 -12.41 8.36 15.00
N ARG A 98 -13.69 8.68 14.74
CA ARG A 98 -14.10 10.04 14.34
C ARG A 98 -13.75 11.07 15.41
N GLN A 99 -13.99 10.76 16.67
CA GLN A 99 -13.63 11.62 17.79
C GLN A 99 -12.11 11.84 17.83
N GLN A 100 -11.30 10.78 17.75
CA GLN A 100 -9.85 10.91 17.69
C GLN A 100 -9.38 11.75 16.49
N TYR A 101 -10.03 11.65 15.32
CA TYR A 101 -9.70 12.51 14.18
C TYR A 101 -10.04 13.99 14.42
N LYS A 102 -11.12 14.29 15.17
CA LYS A 102 -11.49 15.67 15.55
C LYS A 102 -10.55 16.25 16.60
N GLU A 103 -10.11 15.44 17.55
CA GLU A 103 -9.20 15.84 18.63
C GLU A 103 -7.75 15.99 18.16
N ARG A 104 -7.38 15.39 17.03
CA ARG A 104 -6.06 15.58 16.43
C ARG A 104 -5.89 17.02 15.97
N ALA A 105 -4.78 17.63 16.42
CA ALA A 105 -4.36 18.93 15.95
C ALA A 105 -4.24 18.96 14.40
N PRO A 106 -4.63 20.06 13.74
CA PRO A 106 -4.48 20.23 12.29
C PRO A 106 -3.06 19.94 11.78
N GLU A 107 -2.04 20.29 12.57
CA GLU A 107 -0.63 19.99 12.31
C GLU A 107 -0.35 18.48 12.12
N LEU A 108 -0.93 17.63 12.97
CA LEU A 108 -0.76 16.17 12.88
C LEU A 108 -1.41 15.60 11.62
N ILE A 109 -2.51 16.21 11.16
CA ILE A 109 -3.19 15.83 9.93
C ILE A 109 -2.34 16.20 8.71
N LEU A 110 -1.75 17.39 8.71
CA LEU A 110 -0.82 17.85 7.67
C LEU A 110 0.44 16.96 7.62
N ARG A 111 1.09 16.71 8.76
CA ARG A 111 2.24 15.78 8.85
C ARG A 111 1.90 14.37 8.38
N ALA A 112 0.72 13.86 8.73
CA ALA A 112 0.28 12.54 8.26
C ALA A 112 0.08 12.51 6.73
N ARG A 113 -0.39 13.61 6.14
CA ARG A 113 -0.51 13.77 4.69
C ARG A 113 0.86 13.83 4.03
N GLU A 114 1.76 14.66 4.53
CA GLU A 114 3.14 14.78 4.05
C GLU A 114 3.88 13.44 4.09
N ASN A 115 3.88 12.78 5.26
CA ASN A 115 4.49 11.46 5.44
C ASN A 115 3.92 10.43 4.46
N ARG A 116 2.63 10.50 4.14
CA ARG A 116 2.01 9.63 3.14
C ARG A 116 2.56 9.91 1.75
N TYR A 117 2.69 11.18 1.37
CA TYR A 117 3.17 11.57 0.05
C TYR A 117 4.63 11.16 -0.15
N VAL A 118 5.47 11.41 0.86
CA VAL A 118 6.87 10.97 0.86
C VAL A 118 6.95 9.45 0.76
N LYS A 119 6.19 8.73 1.59
CA LYS A 119 6.25 7.25 1.63
C LYS A 119 5.69 6.59 0.36
N MET A 120 4.63 7.12 -0.21
CA MET A 120 3.94 6.49 -1.35
C MET A 120 4.50 6.94 -2.70
N TYR A 121 4.91 8.20 -2.81
CA TYR A 121 5.18 8.85 -4.09
C TYR A 121 6.59 9.47 -4.16
N GLY A 122 7.32 9.50 -3.04
CA GLY A 122 8.65 10.10 -2.97
C GLY A 122 8.67 11.61 -3.17
N ILE A 123 7.55 12.29 -2.89
CA ILE A 123 7.42 13.75 -3.06
C ILE A 123 6.96 14.41 -1.76
N THR A 124 7.35 15.68 -1.61
CA THR A 124 6.88 16.57 -0.54
C THR A 124 5.54 17.23 -0.91
N ILE A 125 4.97 18.02 0.01
CA ILE A 125 3.79 18.82 -0.31
C ILE A 125 4.16 19.96 -1.26
N GLU A 126 5.36 20.52 -1.11
CA GLU A 126 5.92 21.58 -1.92
C GLU A 126 6.12 21.10 -3.36
N ASP A 127 6.61 19.87 -3.55
CA ASP A 127 6.70 19.23 -4.87
C ASP A 127 5.31 19.08 -5.50
N TYR A 128 4.30 18.68 -4.72
CA TYR A 128 2.93 18.59 -5.20
C TYR A 128 2.40 19.95 -5.65
N ASP A 129 2.59 21.00 -4.86
CA ASP A 129 2.13 22.34 -5.18
C ASP A 129 2.89 22.90 -6.40
N ALA A 130 4.19 22.67 -6.50
CA ALA A 130 5.00 23.03 -7.67
C ALA A 130 4.51 22.32 -8.95
N MET A 131 4.18 21.04 -8.88
CA MET A 131 3.55 20.32 -9.99
C MET A 131 2.19 20.92 -10.36
N LEU A 132 1.37 21.28 -9.37
CA LEU A 132 0.06 21.87 -9.60
C LEU A 132 0.17 23.23 -10.29
N VAL A 133 1.12 24.07 -9.88
CA VAL A 133 1.43 25.35 -10.53
C VAL A 133 1.92 25.12 -11.95
N LYS A 134 2.87 24.21 -12.15
CA LYS A 134 3.38 23.85 -13.48
C LYS A 134 2.28 23.34 -14.43
N GLN A 135 1.24 22.72 -13.89
CA GLN A 135 0.06 22.26 -14.63
C GLN A 135 -1.07 23.29 -14.71
N ASN A 136 -0.84 24.55 -14.34
CA ASN A 136 -1.86 25.62 -14.34
C ASN A 136 -3.13 25.25 -13.55
N GLY A 137 -2.98 24.51 -12.44
CA GLY A 137 -4.10 24.07 -11.61
C GLY A 137 -5.04 23.07 -12.29
N LYS A 138 -4.57 22.33 -13.31
CA LYS A 138 -5.39 21.45 -14.14
C LYS A 138 -4.86 20.02 -14.19
N CYS A 139 -5.75 19.10 -14.57
CA CYS A 139 -5.39 17.72 -14.88
C CYS A 139 -4.42 17.68 -16.07
N ASN A 140 -3.32 16.92 -15.96
CA ASN A 140 -2.33 16.79 -17.03
C ASN A 140 -2.86 16.06 -18.28
N ILE A 141 -3.90 15.22 -18.13
CA ILE A 141 -4.50 14.50 -19.26
C ILE A 141 -5.64 15.29 -19.91
N CYS A 142 -6.68 15.64 -19.16
CA CYS A 142 -7.89 16.24 -19.75
C CYS A 142 -7.95 17.77 -19.68
N GLY A 143 -6.97 18.43 -19.06
CA GLY A 143 -6.96 19.89 -18.88
C GLY A 143 -8.06 20.43 -17.95
N GLY A 144 -8.87 19.57 -17.34
CA GLY A 144 -9.95 19.99 -16.44
C GLY A 144 -9.41 20.55 -15.11
N SER A 145 -9.98 21.65 -14.63
CA SER A 145 -9.68 22.25 -13.31
C SER A 145 -10.35 21.52 -12.15
N LYS A 146 -11.30 20.63 -12.42
CA LYS A 146 -12.01 19.85 -11.40
C LYS A 146 -11.22 18.60 -11.06
N ALA A 147 -10.61 18.59 -9.88
CA ALA A 147 -9.81 17.46 -9.41
C ALA A 147 -10.64 16.18 -9.17
N ASN A 148 -11.76 16.26 -8.46
CA ASN A 148 -12.72 15.18 -8.29
C ASN A 148 -14.08 15.72 -7.79
N ARG A 149 -15.16 14.94 -7.85
CA ARG A 149 -16.47 15.30 -7.26
C ARG A 149 -16.46 15.32 -5.73
N LYS A 150 -15.61 14.49 -5.10
CA LYS A 150 -15.55 14.32 -3.63
C LYS A 150 -14.27 14.85 -2.97
N GLN A 151 -13.24 15.15 -3.76
CA GLN A 151 -11.94 15.57 -3.27
C GLN A 151 -11.53 16.89 -3.92
N ARG A 152 -10.94 17.79 -3.12
CA ARG A 152 -10.46 19.10 -3.57
C ARG A 152 -9.05 19.05 -4.20
N HIS A 153 -8.41 17.88 -4.25
CA HIS A 153 -7.03 17.71 -4.70
C HIS A 153 -6.94 16.71 -5.85
N PHE A 154 -5.98 16.94 -6.74
CA PHE A 154 -5.65 16.04 -7.83
C PHE A 154 -4.91 14.81 -7.28
N HIS A 155 -5.05 13.70 -7.97
CA HIS A 155 -4.35 12.46 -7.65
C HIS A 155 -2.92 12.54 -8.17
N VAL A 156 -1.97 12.06 -7.36
CA VAL A 156 -0.57 11.87 -7.78
C VAL A 156 -0.49 10.58 -8.56
N ASP A 157 -0.31 10.71 -9.86
CA ASP A 157 -0.12 9.58 -10.76
C ASP A 157 1.36 9.18 -10.78
N HIS A 158 1.62 7.88 -10.71
CA HIS A 158 2.97 7.31 -10.62
C HIS A 158 3.02 5.98 -11.38
N ASN A 159 4.20 5.65 -11.88
CA ASN A 159 4.43 4.41 -12.59
C ASN A 159 4.53 3.25 -11.58
N HIS A 160 3.66 2.24 -11.66
CA HIS A 160 3.66 1.15 -10.66
C HIS A 160 4.87 0.21 -10.74
N LYS A 161 5.67 0.24 -11.82
CA LYS A 161 6.89 -0.57 -11.95
C LYS A 161 8.11 0.12 -11.31
N THR A 162 8.21 1.44 -11.45
CA THR A 162 9.38 2.22 -11.02
C THR A 162 9.13 3.06 -9.77
N GLY A 163 7.87 3.27 -9.39
CA GLY A 163 7.47 4.18 -8.32
C GLY A 163 7.62 5.67 -8.66
N LYS A 164 8.14 6.02 -9.85
CA LYS A 164 8.36 7.42 -10.23
C LYS A 164 7.03 8.14 -10.46
N THR A 165 6.88 9.28 -9.81
CA THR A 165 5.75 10.21 -10.02
C THR A 165 5.78 10.76 -11.45
N ARG A 166 4.62 10.75 -12.11
CA ARG A 166 4.43 11.27 -13.48
C ARG A 166 3.83 12.68 -13.45
N ALA A 167 2.62 12.82 -12.92
CA ALA A 167 1.83 14.05 -13.01
C ALA A 167 0.67 14.08 -12.01
N LEU A 168 -0.04 15.21 -11.94
CA LEU A 168 -1.30 15.32 -11.21
C LEU A 168 -2.51 15.12 -12.15
N LEU A 169 -3.39 14.19 -11.80
CA LEU A 169 -4.54 13.80 -12.60
C LEU A 169 -5.87 13.99 -11.85
N CYS A 170 -6.94 14.30 -12.58
CA CYS A 170 -8.27 14.26 -11.99
C CYS A 170 -8.67 12.81 -11.70
N GLY A 171 -9.64 12.60 -10.81
CA GLY A 171 -10.05 11.26 -10.40
C GLY A 171 -10.50 10.36 -11.54
N LYS A 172 -11.15 10.93 -12.57
CA LYS A 172 -11.59 10.17 -13.76
C LYS A 172 -10.41 9.72 -14.61
N CYS A 173 -9.47 10.62 -14.90
CA CYS A 173 -8.28 10.30 -15.69
C CYS A 173 -7.40 9.30 -14.97
N ASN A 174 -7.16 9.49 -13.67
CA ASN A 174 -6.37 8.54 -12.87
C ASN A 174 -7.02 7.14 -12.85
N GLN A 175 -8.35 7.08 -12.69
CA GLN A 175 -9.06 5.81 -12.71
C GLN A 175 -8.98 5.13 -14.08
N MET A 176 -9.12 5.88 -15.17
CA MET A 176 -9.00 5.35 -16.53
C MET A 176 -7.63 4.71 -16.78
N ILE A 177 -6.53 5.36 -16.39
CA ILE A 177 -5.18 4.78 -16.47
C ILE A 177 -5.09 3.44 -15.71
N GLY A 178 -5.65 3.38 -14.50
CA GLY A 178 -5.69 2.14 -13.71
C GLY A 178 -6.54 1.04 -14.34
N LEU A 179 -7.69 1.37 -14.92
CA LEU A 179 -8.57 0.42 -15.61
C LEU A 179 -7.92 -0.15 -16.86
N CYS A 180 -7.12 0.66 -17.56
CA CYS A 180 -6.29 0.23 -18.68
C CYS A 180 -4.97 -0.44 -18.25
N ARG A 181 -4.79 -0.71 -16.95
CA ARG A 181 -3.61 -1.40 -16.38
C ARG A 181 -2.28 -0.76 -16.75
N GLU A 182 -2.29 0.55 -17.00
CA GLU A 182 -1.13 1.30 -17.53
C GLU A 182 -0.54 0.72 -18.83
N ASP A 183 -1.36 0.04 -19.63
CA ASP A 183 -0.97 -0.52 -20.92
C ASP A 183 -1.36 0.42 -22.06
N PRO A 184 -0.39 1.02 -22.78
CA PRO A 184 -0.67 1.89 -23.92
C PRO A 184 -1.43 1.19 -25.05
N MET A 185 -1.26 -0.14 -25.20
CA MET A 185 -1.94 -0.90 -26.25
C MET A 185 -3.45 -0.94 -26.02
N ILE A 186 -3.88 -1.07 -24.76
CA ILE A 186 -5.31 -1.03 -24.42
C ILE A 186 -5.91 0.34 -24.74
N LEU A 187 -5.18 1.42 -24.47
CA LEU A 187 -5.62 2.79 -24.79
C LEU A 187 -5.69 3.02 -26.30
N GLN A 188 -4.72 2.50 -27.06
CA GLN A 188 -4.71 2.60 -28.51
C GLN A 188 -5.90 1.85 -29.13
N GLU A 189 -6.21 0.65 -28.65
CA GLU A 189 -7.38 -0.11 -29.10
C GLU A 189 -8.69 0.57 -28.72
N ALA A 190 -8.75 1.25 -27.56
CA ALA A 190 -9.91 2.05 -27.19
C ALA A 190 -10.13 3.22 -28.16
N ILE A 191 -9.05 3.87 -28.62
CA ILE A 191 -9.13 4.92 -29.66
C ILE A 191 -9.67 4.34 -30.98
N ASN A 192 -9.11 3.21 -31.44
CA ASN A 192 -9.54 2.53 -32.67
C ASN A 192 -11.02 2.12 -32.59
N TYR A 193 -11.46 1.62 -31.44
CA TYR A 193 -12.86 1.30 -31.17
C TYR A 193 -13.76 2.53 -31.31
N LEU A 194 -13.40 3.65 -30.69
CA LEU A 194 -14.18 4.89 -30.81
C LEU A 194 -14.28 5.35 -32.27
N PHE A 195 -13.18 5.35 -33.03
CA PHE A 195 -13.21 5.73 -34.44
C PHE A 195 -14.13 4.85 -35.31
N ARG A 196 -14.21 3.54 -35.03
CA ARG A 196 -15.13 2.64 -35.75
C ARG A 196 -16.61 2.90 -35.45
N HIS A 197 -16.93 3.59 -34.36
CA HIS A 197 -18.29 3.82 -33.87
C HIS A 197 -18.66 5.30 -33.72
N LEU A 198 -17.80 6.21 -34.19
CA LEU A 198 -18.11 7.63 -34.36
C LEU A 198 -19.00 7.76 -35.60
N GLN A 199 -20.30 7.98 -35.38
CA GLN A 199 -21.25 8.37 -36.41
C GLN A 199 -21.21 9.88 -36.63
#